data_AF-A0A4U6MGT2-F1
#
_entry.id   AF-A0A4U6MGT2-F1
#
_cell.length_a   1.000
_cell.length_b   1.000
_cell.length_c   1.000
_cell.angle_alpha   90.00
_cell.angle_beta   90.00
_cell.angle_gamma   90.00
#
_symmetry.space_group_name_H-M   'P 1'
#
loop_
_entity.id
_entity.type
_entity.pdbx_description
1 polymer ?
#
loop_
_entity_poly.entity_id
_entity_poly.type
_entity_poly.pdbx_seq_one_letter_code
_entity_poly.pdbx_strand_id
1 'polypeptide(L)' 'AVEKAKEIGYPLVVRPSYVLGGRAMEIVYDEADLRRYFQTAVSVSNDAPVLLDRFLDDAVEVDVDAICDGE' A
#
# COMPACT_ATOMS: atom_id res chain seq x y z
N ALA A 1 10.89 -6.50 -0.60
CA ALA A 1 9.50 -6.56 -1.14
C ALA A 1 9.05 -8.00 -1.36
N VAL A 2 9.65 -8.74 -2.31
CA VAL A 2 9.21 -10.12 -2.66
C VAL A 2 9.22 -11.10 -1.48
N GLU A 3 10.26 -11.07 -0.65
CA GLU A 3 10.35 -11.92 0.54
C GLU A 3 9.20 -11.64 1.53
N LYS A 4 8.97 -10.35 1.86
CA LYS A 4 7.88 -9.92 2.73
C LYS A 4 6.49 -10.20 2.16
N ALA A 5 6.32 -10.10 0.84
CA ALA A 5 5.06 -10.46 0.19
C ALA A 5 4.72 -11.95 0.37
N LYS A 6 5.73 -12.84 0.41
CA LYS A 6 5.52 -14.27 0.67
C LYS A 6 5.12 -14.56 2.12
N GLU A 7 5.60 -13.76 3.07
CA GLU A 7 5.20 -13.85 4.48
C GLU A 7 3.74 -13.40 4.69
N ILE A 8 3.30 -12.34 4.00
CA ILE A 8 1.93 -11.77 4.15
C ILE A 8 0.88 -12.54 3.33
N GLY A 9 1.24 -12.95 2.11
CA GLY A 9 0.37 -13.67 1.17
C GLY A 9 -0.50 -12.74 0.29
N TYR A 10 -0.79 -13.19 -0.93
CA TYR A 10 -1.61 -12.46 -1.90
C TYR A 10 -3.12 -12.73 -1.73
N PRO A 11 -4.02 -11.81 -2.15
CA PRO A 11 -3.73 -10.49 -2.74
C PRO A 11 -3.23 -9.47 -1.71
N LEU A 12 -2.37 -8.54 -2.16
CA LEU A 12 -1.77 -7.48 -1.35
C LEU A 12 -2.17 -6.11 -1.87
N VAL A 13 -2.30 -5.13 -0.97
CA VAL A 13 -2.36 -3.70 -1.32
C VAL A 13 -0.99 -3.08 -1.15
N VAL A 14 -0.49 -2.46 -2.21
CA VAL A 14 0.77 -1.71 -2.19
C VAL A 14 0.47 -0.23 -2.01
N ARG A 15 0.98 0.38 -0.94
CA ARG A 15 0.71 1.77 -0.57
C ARG A 15 2.02 2.57 -0.49
N PRO A 16 2.29 3.48 -1.44
CA PRO A 16 3.46 4.35 -1.34
C PRO A 16 3.27 5.36 -0.19
N SER A 17 4.37 5.78 0.42
CA SER A 17 4.34 6.84 1.44
C SER A 17 4.18 8.23 0.81
N TYR A 18 3.70 9.18 1.61
CA TYR A 18 3.57 10.61 1.23
C TYR A 18 2.70 10.88 -0.01
N VAL A 19 1.70 10.03 -0.28
CA VAL A 19 0.67 10.26 -1.29
C VAL A 19 -0.70 10.47 -0.65
N LEU A 20 -1.55 11.25 -1.33
CA LEU A 20 -2.95 11.46 -0.97
C LEU A 20 -3.85 10.91 -2.08
N GLY A 21 -5.08 10.51 -1.72
CA GLY A 21 -6.10 10.09 -2.68
C GLY A 21 -5.81 8.78 -3.41
N GLY A 22 -5.11 7.84 -2.77
CA GLY A 22 -4.81 6.53 -3.36
C GLY A 22 -3.85 6.59 -4.57
N ARG A 23 -3.13 7.70 -4.76
CA ARG A 23 -2.25 7.86 -5.91
C ARG A 23 -1.16 6.78 -5.91
N ALA A 24 -1.12 6.01 -6.99
CA ALA A 24 -0.22 4.88 -7.16
C ALA A 24 -0.40 3.79 -6.08
N MET A 25 -1.59 3.65 -5.48
CA MET A 25 -1.95 2.41 -4.78
C MET A 25 -2.40 1.36 -5.80
N GLU A 26 -1.94 0.11 -5.64
CA GLU A 26 -2.30 -1.00 -6.53
C GLU A 26 -2.56 -2.26 -5.70
N ILE A 27 -3.58 -3.03 -6.08
CA ILE A 27 -3.80 -4.38 -5.57
C ILE A 27 -3.01 -5.33 -6.47
N VAL A 28 -2.09 -6.09 -5.87
CA VAL A 28 -1.25 -7.06 -6.59
C VAL A 28 -1.66 -8.48 -6.22
N TYR A 29 -1.80 -9.34 -7.22
CA TYR A 29 -2.28 -10.71 -7.05
C TYR A 29 -1.16 -11.75 -7.05
N ASP A 30 0.01 -11.38 -7.56
CA ASP A 30 1.17 -12.25 -7.60
C ASP A 30 2.52 -11.49 -7.55
N GLU A 31 3.61 -12.25 -7.59
CA GLU A 31 4.97 -11.70 -7.57
C GLU A 31 5.31 -10.89 -8.83
N ALA A 32 4.72 -11.22 -9.98
CA ALA A 32 4.99 -10.52 -11.23
C ALA A 32 4.36 -9.11 -11.22
N ASP A 33 3.13 -8.99 -10.74
CA ASP A 33 2.45 -7.72 -10.50
C ASP A 33 3.23 -6.86 -9.50
N LEU A 34 3.67 -7.46 -8.38
CA LEU A 34 4.47 -6.75 -7.39
C LEU A 34 5.78 -6.22 -7.99
N ARG A 35 6.47 -7.02 -8.81
CA ARG A 35 7.70 -6.59 -9.49
C ARG A 35 7.45 -5.47 -10.49
N ARG A 36 6.37 -5.56 -11.27
CA ARG A 36 5.95 -4.53 -12.21
C ARG A 36 5.71 -3.21 -11.47
N TYR A 37 4.91 -3.24 -10.41
CA TYR A 37 4.63 -2.09 -9.56
C TYR A 37 5.93 -1.42 -9.09
N PHE A 38 6.87 -2.20 -8.52
CA PHE A 38 8.11 -1.62 -7.98
C PHE A 38 9.03 -1.04 -9.07
N GLN A 39 8.91 -1.47 -10.33
CA GLN A 39 9.65 -0.90 -11.45
C GLN A 39 9.01 0.41 -11.97
N THR A 40 7.69 0.53 -11.92
CA THR A 40 6.96 1.66 -12.53
C THR A 40 6.55 2.75 -11.54
N ALA A 41 6.23 2.38 -10.30
CA ALA A 41 5.55 3.24 -9.33
C ALA A 41 6.42 3.66 -8.13
N VAL A 42 7.61 3.10 -7.92
CA VAL A 42 8.50 3.53 -6.81
C VAL A 42 9.05 4.94 -6.99
N SER A 43 9.08 5.45 -8.23
CA SER A 43 9.51 6.83 -8.51
C SER A 43 8.66 7.90 -7.80
N VAL A 44 7.43 7.57 -7.37
CA VAL A 44 6.54 8.51 -6.69
C VAL A 44 6.79 8.60 -5.18
N SER A 45 7.59 7.71 -4.57
CA SER A 45 7.71 7.63 -3.10
C SER A 45 8.81 8.49 -2.46
N ASN A 46 9.54 9.34 -3.20
CA ASN A 46 10.59 10.23 -2.65
C ASN A 46 11.55 9.52 -1.66
N ASP A 47 12.07 8.34 -2.01
CA ASP A 47 12.91 7.46 -1.16
C ASP A 47 12.26 6.97 0.15
N ALA A 48 10.99 7.29 0.38
CA ALA A 48 10.23 6.81 1.53
C ALA A 48 9.80 5.35 1.32
N PRO A 49 9.65 4.57 2.42
CA PRO A 49 9.26 3.17 2.36
C PRO A 49 7.86 3.00 1.74
N VAL A 50 7.67 1.88 1.04
CA VAL A 50 6.36 1.46 0.52
C VAL A 50 5.78 0.41 1.46
N LEU A 51 4.53 0.61 1.87
CA LEU A 51 3.81 -0.31 2.74
C LEU A 51 3.17 -1.44 1.92
N LEU A 52 3.39 -2.68 2.35
CA LEU A 52 2.72 -3.88 1.83
C LEU A 52 1.72 -4.35 2.88
N ASP A 53 0.46 -4.45 2.49
CA ASP A 53 -0.62 -4.85 3.37
C ASP A 53 -1.45 -5.97 2.75
N ARG A 54 -2.11 -6.78 3.57
CA ARG A 54 -3.03 -7.80 3.07
C ARG A 54 -4.30 -7.11 2.57
N PHE A 55 -4.78 -7.50 1.38
CA PHE A 55 -6.07 -6.99 0.90
C PHE A 55 -7.23 -7.58 1.71
N LEU A 56 -8.16 -6.72 2.10
CA LEU A 56 -9.35 -7.05 2.87
C LEU A 56 -10.58 -6.98 1.94
N ASP A 57 -10.96 -8.12 1.37
CA ASP A 57 -12.00 -8.21 0.33
C ASP A 57 -13.41 -7.88 0.84
N ASP A 58 -13.75 -8.40 2.03
CA ASP A 58 -15.08 -8.26 2.64
C ASP A 58 -15.10 -7.29 3.84
N ALA A 59 -14.22 -6.27 3.82
CA ALA A 59 -14.15 -5.29 4.90
C ALA A 59 -15.09 -4.10 4.67
N VAL A 60 -15.57 -3.53 5.78
CA VAL A 60 -16.27 -2.24 5.78
C VAL A 60 -15.23 -1.14 6.02
N GLU A 61 -15.13 -0.20 5.08
CA GLU A 61 -14.33 1.02 5.22
C GLU A 61 -15.11 2.08 6.00
N VAL A 62 -14.45 2.74 6.94
CA VAL A 62 -15.04 3.79 7.80
C VAL A 62 -14.03 4.92 7.96
N ASP A 63 -14.47 6.15 7.67
CA ASP A 63 -13.71 7.39 7.91
C ASP A 63 -14.21 8.10 9.17
N VAL A 64 -13.28 8.69 9.92
CA VAL A 64 -13.56 9.46 11.14
C VAL A 64 -12.72 10.73 11.16
N ASP A 65 -13.39 11.89 11.20
CA ASP A 65 -12.74 13.19 11.41
C ASP A 65 -12.68 13.53 12.91
N ALA A 66 -11.51 13.96 13.39
CA ALA A 66 -11.28 14.32 14.79
C ALA A 66 -10.40 15.58 14.92
N ILE A 67 -10.52 16.27 16.06
CA ILE A 67 -9.73 17.47 16.40
C ILE A 67 -9.03 17.20 17.75
N CYS A 68 -7.77 17.62 17.89
CA CYS A 68 -6.98 17.51 19.12
C CYS A 68 -6.46 18.90 19.49
N ASP A 69 -6.68 19.33 20.73
CA ASP A 69 -6.16 20.59 21.30
C ASP A 69 -4.71 20.48 21.78
N GLY A 70 -4.23 19.25 22.00
CA GLY A 70 -2.82 18.96 22.27
C GLY A 70 -2.34 19.34 23.67
N GLU A 71 -3.25 19.69 24.58
CA GLU A 71 -2.99 19.79 26.02
C GLU A 71 -3.07 18.41 26.71
#